data_AF-A0A165HNF1-F1
#
_entry.id   AF-A0A165HNF1-F1
#
_cell.length_a   1.000
_cell.length_b   1.000
_cell.length_c   1.000
_cell.angle_alpha   90.00
_cell.angle_beta   90.00
_cell.angle_gamma   90.00
#
_symmetry.space_group_name_H-M   'P 1'
#
loop_
_entity.id
_entity.type
_entity.pdbx_description
1 polymer ?
#
loop_
_entity_poly.entity_id
_entity_poly.type
_entity_poly.pdbx_seq_one_letter_code
_entity_poly.pdbx_strand_id
1 'polypeptide(L)'
;MVLMHTAGCPATPVQADIMITDAVDWGKIIRCLEDMAPSWEPGTRVLYAPYTFGYIIGEVVRRITGKTIGTVFQEEIAGPLDLNLWIGLPADKEDKVVPTMSKEPLKHPADDPRIQVDSLPPLDLSDPPAAAYLSSFSNSDTPQFMNSREAHAAEIPASSGIGDARSLAKFYAHLIGEVDGRPALFTKHTLQAATTTLTDGIPPAGVFGERHAEGYFRFARGYEKKNLLGQPMLGESSFGHVGYGAG
;
A
#
# COMPACT_ATOMS: atom_id res chain seq x y z
N MET A 1 8.82 -9.33 -7.60
CA MET A 1 8.26 -10.01 -6.41
C MET A 1 7.74 -9.00 -5.39
N VAL A 2 8.56 -8.05 -4.92
CA VAL A 2 8.13 -7.00 -3.97
C VAL A 2 6.90 -6.24 -4.46
N LEU A 3 6.93 -5.70 -5.69
CA LEU A 3 5.80 -5.00 -6.31
C LEU A 3 4.50 -5.83 -6.45
N MET A 4 4.58 -7.15 -6.31
CA MET A 4 3.44 -8.06 -6.47
C MET A 4 3.03 -8.69 -5.13
N HIS A 5 3.62 -8.24 -4.02
CA HIS A 5 3.39 -8.79 -2.69
C HIS A 5 3.70 -10.30 -2.58
N THR A 6 4.68 -10.78 -3.35
CA THR A 6 5.15 -12.17 -3.34
C THR A 6 6.56 -12.35 -2.79
N ALA A 7 7.13 -11.33 -2.14
CA ALA A 7 8.50 -11.38 -1.63
C ALA A 7 8.66 -12.19 -0.33
N GLY A 8 7.57 -12.61 0.32
CA GLY A 8 7.64 -13.30 1.62
C GLY A 8 7.81 -12.39 2.83
N CYS A 9 7.69 -11.07 2.65
CA CYS A 9 7.99 -10.07 3.67
C CYS A 9 6.76 -9.19 4.00
N PRO A 10 5.62 -9.75 4.45
CA PRO A 10 4.38 -8.99 4.55
C PRO A 10 4.36 -7.98 5.71
N ALA A 11 5.13 -8.23 6.77
CA ALA A 11 5.20 -7.41 7.97
C ALA A 11 6.57 -7.56 8.63
N THR A 12 6.94 -6.62 9.49
CA THR A 12 8.14 -6.74 10.35
C THR A 12 7.89 -7.79 11.44
N PRO A 13 8.90 -8.56 11.87
CA PRO A 13 8.72 -9.56 12.92
C PRO A 13 8.27 -8.90 14.23
N VAL A 14 7.41 -9.57 15.00
CA VAL A 14 6.95 -9.07 16.32
C VAL A 14 8.14 -8.78 17.25
N GLN A 15 9.19 -9.59 17.17
CA GLN A 15 10.39 -9.47 17.98
C GLN A 15 11.25 -8.24 17.64
N ALA A 16 11.04 -7.63 16.46
CA ALA A 16 11.74 -6.41 16.07
C ALA A 16 11.18 -5.17 16.77
N ASP A 17 10.02 -5.29 17.45
CA ASP A 17 9.40 -4.24 18.26
C ASP A 17 9.26 -2.90 17.51
N ILE A 18 8.88 -2.99 16.23
CA ILE A 18 8.64 -1.83 15.37
C ILE A 18 7.26 -1.27 15.69
N MET A 19 7.24 -0.09 16.30
CA MET A 19 6.02 0.65 16.60
C MET A 19 5.64 1.57 15.42
N ILE A 20 4.39 2.03 15.37
CA ILE A 20 3.95 2.97 14.32
C ILE A 20 4.78 4.26 14.31
N THR A 21 5.21 4.73 15.49
CA THR A 21 6.08 5.90 15.64
C THR A 21 7.47 5.71 15.02
N ASP A 22 7.93 4.47 14.86
CA ASP A 22 9.22 4.18 14.22
C ASP A 22 9.16 4.34 12.70
N ALA A 23 7.97 4.50 12.11
CA ALA A 23 7.80 4.63 10.66
C ALA A 23 8.56 5.84 10.09
N VAL A 24 8.82 6.88 10.89
CA VAL A 24 9.61 8.05 10.44
C VAL A 24 11.12 7.76 10.40
N ASP A 25 11.62 6.75 11.11
CA ASP A 25 13.03 6.36 11.08
C ASP A 25 13.28 5.35 9.97
N TRP A 26 13.52 5.88 8.76
CA TRP A 26 13.88 5.09 7.58
C TRP A 26 15.00 4.08 7.87
N GLY A 27 16.04 4.51 8.58
CA GLY A 27 17.20 3.65 8.86
C GLY A 27 16.86 2.47 9.76
N LYS A 28 16.03 2.69 10.79
CA LYS A 28 15.55 1.61 11.68
C LYS A 28 14.73 0.59 10.89
N ILE A 29 13.81 1.05 10.04
CA ILE A 29 12.98 0.16 9.22
C ILE A 29 13.84 -0.63 8.22
N ILE A 30 14.77 0.01 7.51
CA ILE A 30 15.63 -0.69 6.55
C ILE A 30 16.52 -1.74 7.23
N ARG A 31 17.13 -1.44 8.39
CA ARG A 31 17.91 -2.44 9.14
C ARG A 31 17.06 -3.65 9.52
N CYS A 32 15.84 -3.40 10.03
CA CYS A 32 14.90 -4.48 10.34
C CYS A 32 14.57 -5.33 9.11
N LEU A 33 14.40 -4.71 7.94
CA LEU A 33 14.08 -5.42 6.69
C LEU A 33 15.28 -6.19 6.13
N GLU A 34 16.51 -5.68 6.28
CA GLU A 34 17.74 -6.35 5.85
C GLU A 34 18.05 -7.61 6.68
N ASP A 35 17.71 -7.59 7.97
CA ASP A 35 17.87 -8.74 8.88
C ASP A 35 16.76 -9.78 8.75
N MET A 36 15.68 -9.46 8.02
CA MET A 36 14.50 -10.31 7.96
C MET A 36 14.64 -11.42 6.91
N ALA A 37 14.36 -12.66 7.32
CA ALA A 37 14.14 -13.77 6.39
C ALA A 37 12.70 -13.75 5.85
N PRO A 38 12.47 -14.05 4.56
CA PRO A 38 11.12 -14.25 4.03
C PRO A 38 10.37 -15.36 4.79
N SER A 39 9.11 -15.10 5.14
CA SER A 39 8.22 -16.06 5.82
C SER A 39 7.85 -17.27 4.95
N TRP A 40 8.03 -17.16 3.63
CA TRP A 40 7.87 -18.25 2.67
C TRP A 40 8.79 -18.02 1.47
N GLU A 41 8.94 -19.04 0.63
CA GLU A 41 9.76 -18.94 -0.59
C GLU A 41 9.21 -17.84 -1.53
N PRO A 42 10.02 -16.81 -1.87
CA PRO A 42 9.56 -15.72 -2.72
C PRO A 42 8.97 -16.21 -4.05
N GLY A 43 7.83 -15.65 -4.44
CA GLY A 43 7.11 -16.02 -5.65
C GLY A 43 6.10 -17.16 -5.48
N THR A 44 6.16 -17.93 -4.40
CA THR A 44 5.30 -19.12 -4.24
C THR A 44 3.95 -18.82 -3.57
N ARG A 45 3.84 -17.70 -2.85
CA ARG A 45 2.60 -17.24 -2.20
C ARG A 45 2.46 -15.73 -2.30
N VAL A 46 1.21 -15.26 -2.22
CA VAL A 46 0.86 -13.83 -2.20
C VAL A 46 0.22 -13.45 -0.87
N LEU A 47 0.66 -12.34 -0.29
CA LEU A 47 -0.02 -11.70 0.83
C LEU A 47 0.34 -10.22 0.81
N TYR A 48 -0.68 -9.36 0.81
CA TYR A 48 -0.49 -7.92 0.83
C TYR A 48 0.52 -7.50 1.91
N ALA A 49 1.35 -6.51 1.62
CA ALA A 49 2.43 -6.08 2.49
C ALA A 49 2.19 -4.59 2.81
N PRO A 50 1.41 -4.27 3.85
CA PRO A 50 0.85 -2.93 4.08
C PRO A 50 1.89 -1.84 4.31
N TYR A 51 3.09 -2.19 4.77
CA TYR A 51 4.15 -1.21 5.06
C TYR A 51 5.47 -1.55 4.37
N THR A 52 5.95 -2.79 4.54
CA THR A 52 7.29 -3.23 4.13
C THR A 52 7.55 -3.05 2.64
N PHE A 53 6.54 -3.26 1.77
CA PHE A 53 6.67 -3.05 0.32
C PHE A 53 7.10 -1.62 0.00
N GLY A 54 6.53 -0.61 0.67
CA GLY A 54 6.83 0.80 0.41
C GLY A 54 8.28 1.15 0.73
N TYR A 55 8.80 0.67 1.86
CA TYR A 55 10.20 0.88 2.26
C TYR A 55 11.17 0.16 1.34
N ILE A 56 10.89 -1.10 0.98
CA ILE A 56 11.78 -1.86 0.08
C ILE A 56 11.88 -1.16 -1.29
N ILE A 57 10.74 -0.73 -1.85
CA ILE A 57 10.75 -0.03 -3.15
C ILE A 57 11.41 1.34 -3.04
N GLY A 58 11.10 2.11 -2.00
CA GLY A 58 11.76 3.41 -1.79
C GLY A 58 13.27 3.28 -1.57
N GLU A 59 13.74 2.21 -0.94
CA GLU A 59 15.17 1.97 -0.74
C GLU A 59 15.86 1.57 -2.04
N VAL A 60 15.20 0.79 -2.90
CA VAL A 60 15.67 0.53 -4.26
C VAL A 60 15.79 1.83 -5.06
N VAL A 61 14.77 2.69 -5.01
CA VAL A 61 14.82 4.02 -5.65
C VAL A 61 16.00 4.82 -5.11
N ARG A 62 16.16 4.89 -3.79
CA ARG A 62 17.24 5.64 -3.13
C ARG A 62 18.63 5.14 -3.49
N ARG A 63 18.83 3.83 -3.58
CA ARG A 63 20.12 3.24 -3.98
C ARG A 63 20.44 3.46 -5.45
N ILE A 64 19.44 3.54 -6.32
CA ILE A 64 19.63 3.76 -7.76
C ILE A 64 19.85 5.24 -8.08
N THR A 65 19.07 6.14 -7.47
CA THR A 65 19.03 7.56 -7.84
C THR A 65 19.82 8.46 -6.89
N GLY A 66 20.12 7.99 -5.68
CA GLY A 66 20.65 8.82 -4.60
C GLY A 66 19.63 9.76 -3.94
N LYS A 67 18.36 9.73 -4.37
CA LYS A 67 17.28 10.59 -3.89
C LYS A 67 16.19 9.79 -3.16
N THR A 68 15.45 10.43 -2.26
CA THR A 68 14.31 9.80 -1.60
C THR A 68 13.17 9.57 -2.59
N ILE A 69 12.24 8.65 -2.29
CA ILE A 69 11.15 8.32 -3.20
C ILE A 69 10.16 9.47 -3.36
N GLY A 70 9.91 10.22 -2.29
CA GLY A 70 9.11 11.45 -2.33
C GLY A 70 9.74 12.52 -3.21
N THR A 71 11.06 12.71 -3.13
CA THR A 71 11.79 13.64 -4.02
C THR A 71 11.65 13.23 -5.48
N VAL A 72 11.90 11.96 -5.81
CA VAL A 72 11.77 11.45 -7.19
C VAL A 72 10.33 11.61 -7.69
N PHE A 73 9.34 11.29 -6.87
CA PHE A 73 7.94 11.46 -7.23
C PHE A 73 7.58 12.92 -7.51
N GLN A 74 8.08 13.87 -6.71
CA GLN A 74 7.87 15.29 -6.94
C GLN A 74 8.54 15.79 -8.23
N GLU A 75 9.80 15.44 -8.44
CA GLU A 75 10.57 15.93 -9.59
C GLU A 75 10.10 15.34 -10.92
N GLU A 76 9.74 14.06 -10.93
CA GLU A 76 9.47 13.32 -12.18
C GLU A 76 7.97 13.22 -12.51
N ILE A 77 7.09 13.33 -11.51
CA ILE A 77 5.64 13.09 -11.69
C ILE A 77 4.80 14.26 -11.21
N ALA A 78 4.75 14.52 -9.90
CA ALA A 78 3.78 15.45 -9.32
C ALA A 78 4.04 16.91 -9.74
N GLY A 79 5.30 17.36 -9.66
CA GLY A 79 5.70 18.71 -10.08
C GLY A 79 5.44 18.96 -11.56
N PRO A 80 5.94 18.13 -12.49
CA PRO A 80 5.67 18.29 -13.92
C PRO A 80 4.19 18.32 -14.24
N LEU A 81 3.36 17.48 -13.60
CA LEU A 81 1.92 17.39 -13.87
C LEU A 81 1.06 18.39 -13.09
N ASP A 82 1.67 19.24 -12.25
CA ASP A 82 1.00 20.19 -11.35
C ASP A 82 -0.03 19.48 -10.45
N LEU A 83 0.42 18.44 -9.75
CA LEU A 83 -0.40 17.62 -8.86
C LEU A 83 -0.16 18.02 -7.41
N ASN A 84 -1.25 18.17 -6.67
CA ASN A 84 -1.21 18.32 -5.22
C ASN A 84 -1.24 16.94 -4.55
N LEU A 85 -0.17 16.17 -4.76
CA LEU A 85 0.07 14.84 -4.18
C LEU A 85 1.49 14.82 -3.61
N TRP A 86 1.67 14.31 -2.40
CA TRP A 86 2.95 14.33 -1.69
C TRP A 86 3.20 12.99 -0.99
N ILE A 87 4.46 12.55 -1.02
CA ILE A 87 5.02 11.52 -0.13
C ILE A 87 6.10 12.26 0.65
N GLY A 88 5.83 12.54 1.93
CA GLY A 88 6.55 13.58 2.68
C GLY A 88 6.02 14.98 2.31
N LEU A 89 5.11 15.51 3.15
CA LEU A 89 4.46 16.78 2.94
C LEU A 89 5.39 17.96 3.28
N PRO A 90 5.51 18.98 2.41
CA PRO A 90 6.23 20.20 2.73
C PRO A 90 5.59 20.98 3.87
N ALA A 91 6.40 21.61 4.71
CA ALA A 91 5.94 22.33 5.90
C ALA A 91 4.97 23.49 5.58
N ASP A 92 5.06 24.09 4.38
CA ASP A 92 4.18 25.18 3.92
C ASP A 92 2.82 24.69 3.39
N LYS A 93 2.55 23.37 3.41
CA LYS A 93 1.26 22.76 3.06
C LYS A 93 0.52 22.19 4.26
N GLU A 94 1.13 22.19 5.43
CA GLU A 94 0.58 21.60 6.66
C GLU A 94 -0.77 22.21 7.05
N ASP A 95 -0.98 23.51 6.76
CA ASP A 95 -2.25 24.22 7.02
C ASP A 95 -3.42 23.73 6.17
N LYS A 96 -3.15 22.97 5.09
CA LYS A 96 -4.16 22.41 4.19
C LYS A 96 -4.57 20.98 4.52
N VAL A 97 -3.86 20.32 5.45
CA VAL A 97 -4.17 18.94 5.80
C VAL A 97 -5.47 18.88 6.59
N VAL A 98 -6.38 18.02 6.13
CA VAL A 98 -7.60 17.69 6.88
C VAL A 98 -7.29 16.42 7.69
N PRO A 99 -7.34 16.47 9.03
CA PRO A 99 -7.07 15.30 9.86
C PRO A 99 -8.02 14.16 9.53
N THR A 100 -7.48 12.94 9.50
CA THR A 100 -8.29 11.73 9.46
C THR A 100 -9.08 11.63 10.75
N MET A 101 -10.41 11.59 10.63
CA MET A 101 -11.25 11.34 11.78
C MET A 101 -11.24 9.84 12.07
N SER A 102 -10.88 9.45 13.28
CA SER A 102 -11.16 8.11 13.77
C SER A 102 -12.66 7.88 13.58
N LYS A 103 -13.03 6.86 12.82
CA LYS A 103 -14.42 6.40 12.83
C LYS A 103 -14.74 6.09 14.30
N GLU A 104 -15.77 6.73 14.87
CA GLU A 104 -16.62 6.04 15.86
C GLU A 104 -16.73 4.60 15.39
N PRO A 105 -16.45 3.58 16.24
CA PRO A 105 -16.43 2.21 15.78
C PRO A 105 -17.66 2.00 14.91
N LEU A 106 -17.44 1.68 13.63
CA LEU A 106 -18.54 1.29 12.77
C LEU A 106 -19.32 0.29 13.62
N LYS A 107 -20.65 0.49 13.75
CA LYS A 107 -21.51 -0.56 14.29
C LYS A 107 -20.99 -1.85 13.69
N HIS A 108 -20.61 -2.79 14.57
CA HIS A 108 -19.82 -3.96 14.21
C HIS A 108 -20.39 -4.49 12.90
N PRO A 109 -19.63 -4.89 11.87
CA PRO A 109 -20.24 -5.17 10.57
C PRO A 109 -21.32 -6.28 10.60
N ALA A 110 -21.41 -7.05 11.70
CA ALA A 110 -22.57 -7.91 12.04
C ALA A 110 -23.90 -7.17 12.40
N ASP A 111 -23.84 -5.87 12.66
CA ASP A 111 -24.95 -4.97 13.04
C ASP A 111 -25.56 -4.25 11.80
N ASP A 112 -24.92 -4.34 10.63
CA ASP A 112 -25.48 -3.88 9.35
C ASP A 112 -25.93 -5.10 8.52
N PRO A 113 -27.25 -5.39 8.42
CA PRO A 113 -27.76 -6.56 7.71
C PRO A 113 -27.48 -6.56 6.19
N ARG A 114 -26.88 -5.49 5.64
CA ARG A 114 -26.44 -5.41 4.24
C ARG A 114 -24.98 -5.84 4.07
N ILE A 115 -24.22 -5.92 5.15
CA ILE A 115 -22.84 -6.41 5.14
C ILE A 115 -22.90 -7.91 5.43
N GLN A 116 -22.78 -8.74 4.39
CA GLN A 116 -22.40 -10.13 4.59
C GLN A 116 -20.96 -10.14 5.07
N VAL A 117 -20.77 -10.16 6.39
CA VAL A 117 -19.50 -10.60 6.96
C VAL A 117 -19.46 -12.08 6.71
N ASP A 118 -18.79 -12.50 5.65
CA ASP A 118 -18.30 -13.87 5.58
C ASP A 118 -17.54 -14.10 6.89
N SER A 119 -18.03 -15.02 7.70
CA SER A 119 -17.41 -15.36 8.98
C SER A 119 -16.11 -16.09 8.67
N LEU A 120 -15.06 -15.30 8.40
CA LEU A 120 -13.73 -15.82 8.14
C LEU A 120 -13.32 -16.69 9.34
N PRO A 121 -12.76 -17.89 9.11
CA PRO A 121 -12.30 -18.75 10.19
C PRO A 121 -11.29 -17.99 11.08
N PRO A 122 -11.27 -18.21 12.41
CA PRO A 122 -10.35 -17.52 13.32
C PRO A 122 -8.88 -17.71 12.90
N LEU A 123 -8.05 -16.68 13.12
CA LEU A 123 -6.63 -16.71 12.73
C LEU A 123 -5.84 -17.38 13.86
N ASP A 124 -5.00 -18.36 13.53
CA ASP A 124 -4.06 -18.91 14.50
C ASP A 124 -2.91 -17.93 14.74
N LEU A 125 -2.95 -17.20 15.85
CA LEU A 125 -1.93 -16.21 16.23
C LEU A 125 -0.70 -16.86 16.86
N SER A 126 -0.67 -18.19 17.02
CA SER A 126 0.57 -18.89 17.36
C SER A 126 1.53 -18.97 16.18
N ASP A 127 1.04 -18.80 14.95
CA ASP A 127 1.85 -18.66 13.74
C ASP A 127 2.51 -17.26 13.69
N PRO A 128 3.85 -17.15 13.79
CA PRO A 128 4.52 -15.85 13.90
C PRO A 128 4.26 -14.87 12.73
N PRO A 129 4.26 -15.30 11.45
CA PRO A 129 3.85 -14.45 10.33
C PRO A 129 2.41 -13.93 10.45
N ALA A 130 1.48 -14.74 10.95
CA ALA A 130 0.09 -14.33 11.16
C ALA A 130 -0.02 -13.25 12.25
N ALA A 131 0.69 -13.44 13.37
CA ALA A 131 0.74 -12.47 14.46
C ALA A 131 1.38 -11.14 14.01
N ALA A 132 2.51 -11.19 13.31
CA ALA A 132 3.20 -10.02 12.75
C ALA A 132 2.34 -9.25 11.73
N TYR A 133 1.62 -9.97 10.87
CA TYR A 133 0.72 -9.34 9.92
C TYR A 133 -0.44 -8.64 10.63
N LEU A 134 -1.09 -9.30 11.61
CA LEU A 134 -2.19 -8.70 12.33
C LEU A 134 -1.76 -7.48 13.18
N SER A 135 -0.58 -7.52 13.79
CA SER A 135 -0.06 -6.39 14.57
C SER A 135 0.16 -5.14 13.69
N SER A 136 0.45 -5.32 12.40
CA SER A 136 0.57 -4.21 11.44
C SER A 136 -0.74 -3.41 11.30
N PHE A 137 -1.90 -4.01 11.59
CA PHE A 137 -3.21 -3.34 11.54
C PHE A 137 -3.77 -2.94 12.92
N SER A 138 -3.15 -3.41 14.01
CA SER A 138 -3.76 -3.42 15.35
C SER A 138 -3.17 -2.38 16.31
N ASN A 139 -2.90 -1.17 15.83
CA ASN A 139 -2.32 -0.10 16.63
C ASN A 139 -3.37 1.01 16.86
N SER A 140 -3.86 1.12 18.10
CA SER A 140 -4.88 2.10 18.51
C SER A 140 -4.45 3.56 18.29
N ASP A 141 -3.14 3.80 18.28
CA ASP A 141 -2.54 5.13 18.18
C ASP A 141 -2.23 5.54 16.73
N THR A 142 -2.46 4.63 15.76
CA THR A 142 -2.14 4.90 14.34
C THR A 142 -2.85 6.13 13.79
N PRO A 143 -4.18 6.33 13.96
CA PRO A 143 -4.84 7.53 13.46
C PRO A 143 -4.27 8.83 14.05
N GLN A 144 -3.96 8.83 15.35
CA GLN A 144 -3.43 9.98 16.07
C GLN A 144 -2.02 10.31 15.59
N PHE A 145 -1.16 9.30 15.46
CA PHE A 145 0.19 9.47 14.94
C PHE A 145 0.18 9.92 13.47
N MET A 146 -0.64 9.30 12.62
CA MET A 146 -0.73 9.66 11.20
C MET A 146 -1.29 11.08 10.97
N ASN A 147 -2.00 11.65 11.95
CA ASN A 147 -2.44 13.06 11.94
C ASN A 147 -1.38 14.05 12.47
N SER A 148 -0.20 13.57 12.87
CA SER A 148 0.87 14.42 13.36
C SER A 148 1.68 15.04 12.22
N ARG A 149 2.21 16.24 12.46
CA ARG A 149 3.18 16.92 11.56
C ARG A 149 4.38 16.06 11.20
N GLU A 150 4.84 15.26 12.16
CA GLU A 150 5.97 14.36 11.97
C GLU A 150 5.65 13.25 10.96
N ALA A 151 4.47 12.63 11.08
CA ALA A 151 4.03 11.62 10.12
C ALA A 151 3.71 12.21 8.74
N HIS A 152 3.16 13.43 8.67
CA HIS A 152 2.91 14.13 7.40
C HIS A 152 4.21 14.40 6.66
N ALA A 153 5.24 14.90 7.37
CA ALA A 153 6.54 15.23 6.79
C ALA A 153 7.36 13.99 6.42
N ALA A 154 7.10 12.84 7.05
CA ALA A 154 7.81 11.60 6.79
C ALA A 154 7.39 10.91 5.48
N GLU A 155 8.37 10.30 4.83
CA GLU A 155 8.13 9.43 3.68
C GLU A 155 7.82 8.00 4.16
N ILE A 156 6.54 7.66 4.25
CA ILE A 156 6.02 6.31 4.51
C ILE A 156 5.28 5.87 3.24
N PRO A 157 5.97 5.36 2.21
CA PRO A 157 5.45 5.31 0.85
C PRO A 157 4.21 4.42 0.66
N ALA A 158 3.92 3.56 1.64
CA ALA A 158 2.75 2.70 1.62
C ALA A 158 1.51 3.32 2.30
N SER A 159 1.65 4.38 3.10
CA SER A 159 0.55 4.87 3.95
C SER A 159 0.48 6.38 4.23
N SER A 160 1.54 7.18 4.02
CA SER A 160 1.54 8.63 4.34
C SER A 160 1.34 9.55 3.14
N GLY A 161 0.87 9.03 2.00
CA GLY A 161 0.56 9.87 0.84
C GLY A 161 -0.54 10.89 1.16
N ILE A 162 -0.28 12.18 0.98
CA ILE A 162 -1.24 13.27 1.22
C ILE A 162 -1.52 14.01 -0.08
N GLY A 163 -2.79 14.23 -0.39
CA GLY A 163 -3.19 15.02 -1.55
C GLY A 163 -4.70 15.10 -1.72
N ASP A 164 -5.14 15.58 -2.87
CA ASP A 164 -6.56 15.71 -3.19
C ASP A 164 -7.04 14.76 -4.29
N ALA A 165 -8.35 14.47 -4.26
CA ALA A 165 -8.99 13.54 -5.19
C ALA A 165 -8.86 13.99 -6.66
N ARG A 166 -8.80 15.30 -6.91
CA ARG A 166 -8.65 15.84 -8.27
C ARG A 166 -7.27 15.50 -8.83
N SER A 167 -6.22 15.68 -8.04
CA SER A 167 -4.84 15.40 -8.40
C SER A 167 -4.61 13.90 -8.54
N LEU A 168 -5.22 13.08 -7.67
CA LEU A 168 -5.17 11.62 -7.81
C LEU A 168 -5.87 11.14 -9.09
N ALA A 169 -7.05 11.66 -9.39
CA ALA A 169 -7.75 11.35 -10.64
C ALA A 169 -6.95 11.80 -11.87
N LYS A 170 -6.35 12.99 -11.83
CA LYS A 170 -5.50 13.52 -12.90
C LYS A 170 -4.26 12.67 -13.11
N PHE A 171 -3.61 12.22 -12.04
CA PHE A 171 -2.49 11.28 -12.10
C PHE A 171 -2.87 10.01 -12.86
N TYR A 172 -3.94 9.32 -12.44
CA TYR A 172 -4.40 8.11 -13.12
C TYR A 172 -4.82 8.36 -14.58
N ALA A 173 -5.42 9.51 -14.89
CA ALA A 173 -5.77 9.88 -16.26
C ALA A 173 -4.51 10.02 -17.15
N HIS A 174 -3.43 10.62 -16.63
CA HIS A 174 -2.14 10.69 -17.33
C HIS A 174 -1.44 9.32 -17.51
N LEU A 175 -1.81 8.29 -16.75
CA LEU A 175 -1.28 6.94 -16.97
C LEU A 175 -1.89 6.29 -18.22
N ILE A 176 -3.15 6.59 -18.53
CA ILE A 176 -3.91 5.90 -19.59
C ILE A 176 -4.00 6.69 -20.89
N GLY A 177 -3.76 8.00 -20.87
CA GLY A 177 -3.91 8.84 -22.06
C GLY A 177 -3.39 10.27 -21.92
N GLU A 178 -3.68 11.06 -22.95
CA GLU A 178 -3.38 12.49 -22.99
C GLU A 178 -4.36 13.26 -22.09
N VAL A 179 -3.86 14.22 -21.32
CA VAL A 179 -4.65 15.12 -20.47
C VAL A 179 -4.03 16.51 -20.56
N ASP A 180 -4.87 17.55 -20.68
CA ASP A 180 -4.44 18.95 -20.80
C ASP A 180 -3.38 19.19 -21.89
N GLY A 181 -3.47 18.48 -23.02
CA GLY A 181 -2.53 18.57 -24.14
C GLY A 181 -1.14 17.97 -23.86
N ARG A 182 -0.98 17.23 -22.76
CA ARG A 182 0.26 16.52 -22.40
C ARG A 182 0.09 15.03 -22.65
N PRO A 183 1.06 14.37 -23.31
CA PRO A 183 0.97 12.94 -23.59
C PRO A 183 0.92 12.13 -22.30
N ALA A 184 0.50 10.86 -22.43
CA ALA A 184 0.54 9.91 -21.32
C ALA A 184 1.97 9.79 -20.76
N LEU A 185 2.09 9.58 -19.44
CA LEU A 185 3.37 9.48 -18.73
C LEU A 185 4.26 8.35 -19.26
N PHE A 186 3.63 7.26 -19.70
CA PHE A 186 4.33 6.06 -20.11
C PHE A 186 3.86 5.60 -21.49
N THR A 187 4.74 4.89 -22.19
CA THR A 187 4.34 4.19 -23.42
C THR A 187 3.26 3.16 -23.10
N LYS A 188 2.42 2.83 -24.10
CA LYS A 188 1.42 1.75 -23.97
C LYS A 188 2.05 0.42 -23.54
N HIS A 189 3.26 0.12 -24.02
CA HIS A 189 4.00 -1.08 -23.64
C HIS A 189 4.37 -1.09 -22.15
N THR A 190 4.89 0.02 -21.63
CA THR A 190 5.23 0.16 -20.21
C THR A 190 3.99 0.06 -19.33
N LEU A 191 2.90 0.74 -19.71
CA LEU A 191 1.63 0.67 -18.99
C LEU A 191 1.09 -0.77 -18.97
N GLN A 192 1.06 -1.44 -20.12
CA GLN A 192 0.64 -2.83 -20.22
C GLN A 192 1.48 -3.72 -19.28
N ALA A 193 2.81 -3.62 -19.37
CA ALA A 193 3.71 -4.40 -18.52
C ALA A 193 3.54 -4.14 -17.01
N ALA A 194 3.20 -2.89 -16.62
CA ALA A 194 2.96 -2.53 -15.23
C ALA A 194 1.61 -3.02 -14.70
N THR A 195 0.60 -3.14 -15.57
CA THR A 195 -0.80 -3.42 -15.21
C THR A 195 -1.25 -4.85 -15.51
N THR A 196 -0.42 -5.66 -16.18
CA THR A 196 -0.64 -7.10 -16.34
C THR A 196 -0.68 -7.79 -14.98
N THR A 197 -1.75 -8.53 -14.69
CA THR A 197 -1.86 -9.35 -13.48
C THR A 197 -0.78 -10.43 -13.47
N LEU A 198 -0.06 -10.57 -12.36
CA LEU A 198 1.07 -11.49 -12.22
C LEU A 198 0.90 -12.48 -11.06
N THR A 199 -0.24 -12.42 -10.35
CA THR A 199 -0.52 -13.27 -9.19
C THR A 199 -1.68 -14.24 -9.40
N ASP A 200 -2.25 -14.31 -10.61
CA ASP A 200 -3.20 -15.36 -10.96
C ASP A 200 -2.50 -16.72 -10.89
N GLY A 201 -3.13 -17.72 -10.26
CA GLY A 201 -2.49 -19.01 -10.01
C GLY A 201 -1.61 -19.05 -8.75
N ILE A 202 -1.39 -17.93 -8.06
CA ILE A 202 -0.56 -17.89 -6.84
C ILE A 202 -1.50 -17.93 -5.62
N PRO A 203 -1.42 -18.98 -4.78
CA PRO A 203 -2.28 -19.09 -3.62
C PRO A 203 -1.89 -18.09 -2.51
N PRO A 204 -2.84 -17.64 -1.68
CA PRO A 204 -2.52 -16.76 -0.55
C PRO A 204 -1.60 -17.44 0.48
N ALA A 205 -0.82 -16.65 1.21
CA ALA A 205 0.16 -17.17 2.16
C ALA A 205 -0.45 -17.61 3.50
N GLY A 206 0.14 -18.65 4.11
CA GLY A 206 -0.12 -19.09 5.49
C GLY A 206 -1.60 -19.30 5.81
N VAL A 207 -1.96 -19.01 7.06
CA VAL A 207 -3.35 -19.03 7.58
C VAL A 207 -4.32 -18.10 6.83
N PHE A 208 -3.82 -17.16 6.00
CA PHE A 208 -4.68 -16.35 5.13
C PHE A 208 -5.14 -17.11 3.89
N GLY A 209 -4.43 -18.17 3.46
CA GLY A 209 -4.90 -19.11 2.44
C GLY A 209 -6.10 -19.94 2.87
N GLU A 210 -6.35 -20.07 4.18
CA GLU A 210 -7.54 -20.71 4.72
C GLU A 210 -8.74 -19.75 4.80
N ARG A 211 -8.47 -18.43 4.82
CA ARG A 211 -9.47 -17.37 4.89
C ARG A 211 -9.89 -16.85 3.52
N HIS A 212 -8.97 -16.84 2.57
CA HIS A 212 -9.16 -16.23 1.27
C HIS A 212 -8.91 -17.26 0.18
N ALA A 213 -9.89 -17.40 -0.71
CA ALA A 213 -9.72 -18.22 -1.90
C ALA A 213 -8.65 -17.63 -2.82
N GLU A 214 -8.10 -18.49 -3.70
CA GLU A 214 -7.27 -18.04 -4.80
C GLU A 214 -7.98 -16.96 -5.62
N GLY A 215 -7.26 -15.94 -6.05
CA GLY A 215 -7.82 -14.79 -6.75
C GLY A 215 -8.47 -13.73 -5.86
N TYR A 216 -8.39 -13.86 -4.53
CA TYR A 216 -8.69 -12.75 -3.61
C TYR A 216 -7.62 -11.65 -3.71
N PHE A 217 -6.33 -12.01 -3.55
CA PHE A 217 -5.20 -11.09 -3.73
C PHE A 217 -4.73 -11.11 -5.19
N ARG A 218 -5.12 -10.09 -5.96
CA ARG A 218 -4.68 -9.94 -7.35
C ARG A 218 -3.86 -8.68 -7.50
N PHE A 219 -2.62 -8.83 -7.97
CA PHE A 219 -1.69 -7.73 -8.17
C PHE A 219 -1.01 -7.80 -9.53
N ALA A 220 -0.80 -6.61 -10.09
CA ALA A 220 0.18 -6.35 -11.12
C ALA A 220 1.45 -5.79 -10.46
N ARG A 221 2.27 -5.03 -11.20
CA ARG A 221 3.48 -4.41 -10.63
C ARG A 221 3.10 -3.14 -9.85
N GLY A 222 2.83 -3.29 -8.56
CA GLY A 222 2.51 -2.18 -7.64
C GLY A 222 1.06 -1.73 -7.68
N TYR A 223 0.23 -2.35 -8.53
CA TYR A 223 -1.19 -2.08 -8.63
C TYR A 223 -2.00 -3.29 -8.16
N GLU A 224 -3.00 -3.01 -7.33
CA GLU A 224 -4.09 -3.93 -7.06
C GLU A 224 -4.96 -4.10 -8.32
N LYS A 225 -5.39 -5.33 -8.53
CA LYS A 225 -6.25 -5.75 -9.62
C LYS A 225 -7.58 -6.21 -9.06
N LYS A 226 -8.61 -6.18 -9.91
CA LYS A 226 -9.93 -6.66 -9.55
C LYS A 226 -9.84 -8.09 -9.00
N ASN A 227 -10.35 -8.34 -7.80
CA ASN A 227 -10.43 -9.70 -7.26
C ASN A 227 -11.48 -10.54 -8.04
N LEU A 228 -11.36 -11.87 -7.99
CA LEU A 228 -12.31 -12.77 -8.68
C LEU A 228 -13.64 -12.94 -7.92
N LEU A 229 -13.77 -12.34 -6.73
CA LEU A 229 -14.84 -12.62 -5.79
C LEU A 229 -15.93 -11.54 -5.75
N GLY A 230 -15.70 -10.39 -6.37
CA GLY A 230 -16.77 -9.41 -6.68
C GLY A 230 -16.37 -7.96 -6.46
N GLN A 231 -16.14 -7.25 -7.56
CA GLN A 231 -16.06 -5.78 -7.61
C GLN A 231 -16.82 -5.33 -8.87
N PRO A 232 -18.13 -5.02 -8.76
CA PRO A 232 -19.02 -4.89 -9.92
C PRO A 232 -18.70 -3.67 -10.80
N MET A 233 -18.03 -2.65 -10.24
CA MET A 233 -17.63 -1.44 -10.95
C MET A 233 -16.26 -1.56 -11.63
N LEU A 234 -15.54 -2.67 -11.45
CA LEU A 234 -14.21 -2.87 -12.01
C LEU A 234 -14.24 -3.89 -13.16
N GLY A 235 -13.46 -3.60 -14.20
CA GLY A 235 -13.16 -4.51 -15.30
C GLY A 235 -11.79 -5.17 -15.14
N GLU A 236 -11.47 -6.14 -15.99
CA GLU A 236 -10.19 -6.84 -15.94
C GLU A 236 -8.99 -5.92 -16.27
N SER A 237 -9.23 -4.89 -17.08
CA SER A 237 -8.25 -3.85 -17.38
C SER A 237 -8.10 -2.80 -16.27
N SER A 238 -9.01 -2.73 -15.29
CA SER A 238 -8.90 -1.78 -14.17
C SER A 238 -7.66 -2.07 -13.33
N PHE A 239 -6.98 -1.02 -12.91
CA PHE A 239 -5.80 -1.08 -12.03
C PHE A 239 -5.80 0.15 -11.13
N GLY A 240 -5.23 0.01 -9.93
CA GLY A 240 -5.15 1.08 -8.96
C GLY A 240 -4.64 0.55 -7.63
N HIS A 241 -5.00 1.20 -6.54
CA HIS A 241 -4.78 0.68 -5.19
C HIS A 241 -5.85 1.30 -4.29
N VAL A 242 -6.47 0.51 -3.41
CA VAL A 242 -7.40 1.07 -2.41
C VAL A 242 -6.64 1.53 -1.16
N GLY A 243 -7.02 2.67 -0.59
CA GLY A 243 -6.52 3.18 0.67
C GLY A 243 -7.42 2.80 1.84
N TYR A 244 -6.82 2.59 3.02
CA TYR A 244 -7.59 2.47 4.26
C TYR A 244 -8.43 3.75 4.47
N GLY A 245 -9.72 3.58 4.79
CA GLY A 245 -10.66 4.71 4.87
C GLY A 245 -11.41 5.04 3.58
N ALA A 246 -11.23 4.24 2.51
CA ALA A 246 -11.86 4.37 1.19
C ALA A 246 -11.28 5.49 0.29
N GLY A 247 -9.98 5.75 0.41
CA GLY A 247 -9.20 6.61 -0.49
C GLY A 247 -8.63 5.88 -1.70
#